data_AF-A0A5D4JCR0-F1
#
_entry.id   AF-A0A5D4JCR0-F1
#
_cell.length_a   1.000
_cell.length_b   1.000
_cell.length_c   1.000
_cell.angle_alpha   90.00
_cell.angle_beta   90.00
_cell.angle_gamma   90.00
#
_symmetry.space_group_name_H-M   'P 1'
#
loop_
_entity.id
_entity.type
_entity.pdbx_description
1 polymer ?
#
loop_
_entity_poly.entity_id
_entity_poly.type
_entity_poly.pdbx_seq_one_letter_code
_entity_poly.pdbx_strand_id
1 'polypeptide(L)'
;MTAGTVPDEVMAKFAGARLWACHQAPYLASAVFALTPALLEPSTDPDTGAWVPDPALAAFPANTAWVVHVDPATVLANPVERTGWWLLHQVGHLVRGHAARSPVRPALGSTGPTHAMGFEGQRDSAAHRWNQAADAEINDDLETEGLTGPDGVVSPRELGLPDNRTAEEYLSLLDVLDDALVRGGTSLSDAVDCGSAADGIERPWDRAGGGGLSELEREMLERSLAAGIQERATARSDVPGGWVRWAEARFRPRIDWRAQVGSLIRKGLAETSGRVDFSYRRPSRRAAAYGDFVTPAMTRPVPETALVLDTSGSVTAPVLERLVGEVTGIIDKVSGPGRRLRVLCCDTKAHPVQEIRKAAELRLVGGGGTDMRAGIEAAMQLRPAPDLVLVMTDGQTPWPERRPPAKVLVCLIGDDGQAPDWAARVRIPADVEEKER
;
A
#
# COMPACT_ATOMS: atom_id res chain seq x y z
N MET A 1 -13.82 45.65 25.80
CA MET A 1 -13.27 44.47 25.08
C MET A 1 -12.85 44.98 23.71
N THR A 2 -11.54 45.05 23.45
CA THR A 2 -10.94 45.70 22.28
C THR A 2 -10.98 44.80 21.05
N ALA A 3 -11.00 45.41 19.86
CA ALA A 3 -11.35 44.82 18.56
C ALA A 3 -10.29 43.89 17.93
N GLY A 4 -9.67 43.01 18.72
CA GLY A 4 -8.71 41.99 18.26
C GLY A 4 -8.53 40.84 19.27
N THR A 5 -9.61 40.40 19.93
CA THR A 5 -9.48 39.74 21.24
C THR A 5 -9.70 38.24 21.29
N VAL A 6 -10.47 37.63 20.37
CA VAL A 6 -10.81 36.18 20.49
C VAL A 6 -10.18 35.31 19.41
N PRO A 7 -10.21 35.66 18.11
CA PRO A 7 -9.48 34.89 17.10
C PRO A 7 -7.96 34.85 17.35
N ASP A 8 -7.38 35.96 17.81
CA ASP A 8 -5.95 36.04 18.13
C ASP A 8 -5.58 35.17 19.34
N GLU A 9 -6.44 35.12 20.36
CA GLU A 9 -6.24 34.26 21.54
C GLU A 9 -6.33 32.77 21.17
N VAL A 10 -7.31 32.39 20.34
CA VAL A 10 -7.48 31.02 19.83
C VAL A 10 -6.22 30.60 19.07
N MET A 11 -5.75 31.45 18.13
CA MET A 11 -4.56 31.14 17.34
C MET A 11 -3.28 31.13 18.17
N ALA A 12 -3.16 32.00 19.19
CA ALA A 12 -2.03 31.97 20.12
C ALA A 12 -2.00 30.67 20.94
N LYS A 13 -3.15 30.21 21.41
CA LYS A 13 -3.27 28.95 22.15
C LYS A 13 -3.00 27.73 21.27
N PHE A 14 -3.48 27.74 20.03
CA PHE A 14 -3.17 26.73 19.03
C PHE A 14 -1.68 26.69 18.69
N ALA A 15 -1.03 27.85 18.54
CA ALA A 15 0.42 27.95 18.36
C ALA A 15 1.19 27.42 19.59
N GLY A 16 0.72 27.71 20.80
CA GLY A 16 1.24 27.12 22.04
C GLY A 16 1.14 25.59 22.05
N ALA A 17 0.02 25.05 21.58
CA ALA A 17 -0.20 23.60 21.47
C ALA A 17 0.78 22.93 20.50
N ARG A 18 1.09 23.59 19.37
CA ARG A 18 2.14 23.14 18.45
C ARG A 18 3.51 23.11 19.09
N LEU A 19 3.87 24.15 19.82
CA LEU A 19 5.16 24.23 20.51
C LEU A 19 5.27 23.13 21.57
N TRP A 20 4.21 22.90 22.34
CA TRP A 20 4.17 21.81 23.31
C TRP A 20 4.32 20.45 22.61
N ALA A 21 3.56 20.19 21.54
CA ALA A 21 3.66 18.94 20.77
C ALA A 21 5.06 18.70 20.21
N CYS A 22 5.70 19.75 19.67
CA CYS A 22 7.08 19.67 19.17
C CYS A 22 8.12 19.46 20.27
N HIS A 23 7.82 19.89 21.50
CA HIS A 23 8.68 19.60 22.65
C HIS A 23 8.58 18.14 23.07
N GLN A 24 7.37 17.57 23.08
CA GLN A 24 7.13 16.17 23.44
C GLN A 24 7.64 15.19 22.37
N ALA A 25 7.36 15.47 21.09
CA ALA A 25 7.79 14.65 19.95
C ALA A 25 8.59 15.49 18.93
N PRO A 26 9.86 15.85 19.21
CA PRO A 26 10.67 16.69 18.32
C PRO A 26 10.90 16.08 16.93
N TYR A 27 10.80 14.77 16.82
CA TYR A 27 10.92 14.05 15.55
C TYR A 27 9.67 14.19 14.65
N LEU A 28 8.54 14.68 15.17
CA LEU A 28 7.32 15.00 14.40
C LEU A 28 7.12 16.51 14.18
N ALA A 29 8.08 17.36 14.58
CA ALA A 29 7.89 18.81 14.57
C ALA A 29 7.51 19.37 13.19
N SER A 30 8.15 18.90 12.12
CA SER A 30 7.81 19.33 10.74
C SER A 30 6.37 18.97 10.37
N ALA A 31 5.88 17.80 10.80
CA ALA A 31 4.51 17.38 10.56
C ALA A 31 3.50 18.24 11.34
N VAL A 32 3.75 18.49 12.63
CA VAL A 32 2.88 19.36 13.46
C VAL A 32 2.75 20.76 12.87
N PHE A 33 3.85 21.34 12.36
CA PHE A 33 3.83 22.65 11.72
C PHE A 33 3.27 22.65 10.30
N ALA A 34 3.21 21.50 9.64
CA ALA A 34 2.61 21.35 8.31
C ALA A 34 1.09 21.25 8.33
N LEU A 35 0.47 21.02 9.49
CA LEU A 35 -0.98 21.10 9.64
C LEU A 35 -1.46 22.51 9.24
N THR A 36 -2.57 22.61 8.50
CA THR A 36 -3.21 23.89 8.20
C THR A 36 -4.43 24.06 9.09
N PRO A 37 -4.48 25.03 10.01
CA PRO A 37 -5.67 25.25 10.83
C PRO A 37 -6.77 25.91 10.01
N ALA A 38 -7.94 25.28 9.93
CA ALA A 38 -9.17 25.88 9.42
C ALA A 38 -10.07 26.24 10.60
N LEU A 39 -10.16 27.53 10.90
CA LEU A 39 -11.01 28.02 11.97
C LEU A 39 -12.48 27.89 11.56
N LEU A 40 -13.27 27.17 12.37
CA LEU A 40 -14.69 26.99 12.15
C LEU A 40 -15.50 28.13 12.77
N GLU A 41 -16.73 28.31 12.28
CA GLU A 41 -17.69 29.20 12.93
C GLU A 41 -18.07 28.61 14.30
N PRO A 42 -17.92 29.37 15.40
CA PRO A 42 -18.19 28.87 16.73
C PRO A 42 -19.69 28.67 16.94
N SER A 43 -20.05 27.54 17.54
CA SER A 43 -21.40 27.32 18.05
C SER A 43 -21.68 28.23 19.24
N THR A 44 -22.89 28.79 19.32
CA THR A 44 -23.30 29.67 20.41
C THR A 44 -24.51 29.13 21.15
N ASP A 45 -24.48 29.23 22.48
CA ASP A 45 -25.62 28.96 23.33
C ASP A 45 -26.78 29.92 22.98
N PRO A 46 -27.98 29.42 22.66
CA PRO A 46 -29.08 30.27 22.20
C PRO A 46 -29.58 31.30 23.23
N ASP A 47 -29.43 31.00 24.52
CA ASP A 47 -29.97 31.81 25.61
C ASP A 47 -28.97 32.88 26.07
N THR A 48 -27.68 32.55 26.08
CA THR A 48 -26.60 33.40 26.61
C THR A 48 -25.72 34.02 25.53
N GLY A 49 -25.76 33.48 24.30
CA GLY A 49 -24.85 33.87 23.21
C GLY A 49 -23.39 33.49 23.44
N ALA A 50 -23.09 32.75 24.51
CA ALA A 50 -21.75 32.30 24.81
C ALA A 50 -21.29 31.23 23.82
N TRP A 51 -20.00 31.22 23.48
CA TRP A 51 -19.43 30.17 22.64
C TRP A 51 -19.43 28.83 23.38
N VAL A 52 -19.92 27.77 22.73
CA VAL A 52 -20.04 26.44 23.30
C VAL A 52 -19.15 25.47 22.53
N PRO A 53 -18.24 24.74 23.20
CA PRO A 53 -17.46 23.69 22.56
C PRO A 53 -18.35 22.63 21.93
N ASP A 54 -18.08 22.28 20.67
CA ASP A 54 -18.77 21.18 20.00
C ASP A 54 -18.07 19.84 20.34
N PRO A 55 -18.74 18.89 21.02
CA PRO A 55 -18.17 17.58 21.33
C PRO A 55 -17.72 16.79 20.10
N ALA A 56 -18.35 16.99 18.94
CA ALA A 56 -17.95 16.33 17.69
C ALA A 56 -16.61 16.83 17.14
N LEU A 57 -16.17 18.01 17.58
CA LEU A 57 -14.92 18.65 17.16
C LEU A 57 -13.85 18.62 18.25
N ALA A 58 -14.09 17.91 19.36
CA ALA A 58 -13.20 17.84 20.51
C ALA A 58 -11.80 17.27 20.18
N ALA A 59 -11.72 16.44 19.14
CA ALA A 59 -10.47 15.83 18.65
C ALA A 59 -9.73 16.65 17.57
N PHE A 60 -10.26 17.83 17.20
CA PHE A 60 -9.74 18.65 16.10
C PHE A 60 -9.58 17.83 14.81
N PRO A 61 -10.68 17.31 14.23
CA PRO A 61 -10.61 16.35 13.14
C PRO A 61 -9.83 16.90 11.93
N ALA A 62 -8.97 16.05 11.38
CA ALA A 62 -8.16 16.37 10.23
C ALA A 62 -8.70 15.74 8.94
N ASN A 63 -8.38 16.36 7.80
CA ASN A 63 -8.62 15.76 6.49
C ASN A 63 -7.33 15.31 5.83
N THR A 64 -7.44 14.52 4.76
CA THR A 64 -6.27 13.98 4.04
C THR A 64 -5.37 15.07 3.45
N ALA A 65 -5.85 16.30 3.27
CA ALA A 65 -5.08 17.46 2.83
C ALA A 65 -4.34 18.18 3.98
N TRP A 66 -4.22 17.55 5.16
CA TRP A 66 -3.53 18.08 6.34
C TRP A 66 -4.20 19.33 6.93
N VAL A 67 -5.48 19.56 6.63
CA VAL A 67 -6.26 20.63 7.26
C VAL A 67 -6.84 20.09 8.56
N VAL A 68 -6.61 20.80 9.65
CA VAL A 68 -7.18 20.53 10.99
C VAL A 68 -8.32 21.51 11.23
N HIS A 69 -9.51 21.00 11.51
CA HIS A 69 -10.67 21.83 11.76
C HIS A 69 -10.71 22.26 13.22
N VAL A 70 -10.69 23.57 13.44
CA VAL A 70 -10.49 24.18 14.75
C VAL A 70 -11.78 24.85 15.19
N ASP A 71 -12.49 24.24 16.13
CA ASP A 71 -13.55 24.91 16.88
C ASP A 71 -12.93 25.91 17.88
N PRO A 72 -13.18 27.22 17.75
CA PRO A 72 -12.63 28.23 18.66
C PRO A 72 -12.99 27.97 20.12
N ALA A 73 -14.22 27.53 20.41
CA ALA A 73 -14.69 27.31 21.76
C ALA A 73 -13.96 26.14 22.43
N THR A 74 -13.78 25.05 21.70
CA THR A 74 -12.99 23.88 22.13
C THR A 74 -11.53 24.26 22.41
N VAL A 75 -10.87 25.07 21.57
CA VAL A 75 -9.50 25.52 21.86
C VAL A 75 -9.44 26.31 23.16
N LEU A 76 -10.35 27.27 23.36
CA LEU A 76 -10.37 28.10 24.56
C LEU A 76 -10.71 27.32 25.84
N ALA A 77 -11.55 26.29 25.75
CA ALA A 77 -11.93 25.46 26.90
C ALA A 77 -10.84 24.46 27.34
N ASN A 78 -9.98 23.99 26.44
CA ASN A 78 -9.01 22.93 26.74
C ASN A 78 -7.61 23.47 27.10
N PRO A 79 -6.84 22.84 28.01
CA PRO A 79 -5.46 23.25 28.26
C PRO A 79 -4.56 23.03 27.02
N VAL A 80 -3.44 23.76 26.93
CA VAL A 80 -2.53 23.73 25.77
C VAL A 80 -2.03 22.32 25.48
N GLU A 81 -1.73 21.57 26.53
CA GLU A 81 -1.24 20.21 26.51
C GLU A 81 -2.26 19.26 25.87
N ARG A 82 -3.54 19.44 26.19
CA ARG A 82 -4.61 18.61 25.62
C ARG A 82 -4.79 18.86 24.13
N THR A 83 -4.78 20.12 23.70
CA THR A 83 -4.80 20.46 22.27
C THR A 83 -3.56 19.91 21.58
N GLY A 84 -2.38 20.03 22.20
CA GLY A 84 -1.12 19.53 21.65
C GLY A 84 -1.11 18.01 21.50
N TRP A 85 -1.70 17.28 22.44
CA TRP A 85 -1.87 15.83 22.36
C TRP A 85 -2.73 15.45 21.15
N TRP A 86 -3.87 16.11 20.94
CA TRP A 86 -4.69 15.87 19.76
C TRP A 86 -3.97 16.21 18.46
N LEU A 87 -3.12 17.25 18.42
CA LEU A 87 -2.32 17.53 17.23
C LEU A 87 -1.33 16.40 16.91
N LEU A 88 -0.68 15.81 17.92
CA LEU A 88 0.19 14.63 17.71
C LEU A 88 -0.62 13.42 17.24
N HIS A 89 -1.81 13.23 17.81
CA HIS A 89 -2.73 12.18 17.40
C HIS A 89 -3.17 12.33 15.93
N GLN A 90 -3.58 13.53 15.52
CA GLN A 90 -3.94 13.80 14.12
C GLN A 90 -2.76 13.64 13.15
N VAL A 91 -1.55 14.05 13.55
CA VAL A 91 -0.32 13.75 12.80
C VAL A 91 -0.13 12.23 12.65
N GLY A 92 -0.46 11.46 13.69
CA GLY A 92 -0.47 10.00 13.66
C GLY A 92 -1.29 9.43 12.50
N HIS A 93 -2.55 9.87 12.36
CA HIS A 93 -3.41 9.41 11.25
C HIS A 93 -2.84 9.78 9.88
N LEU A 94 -2.38 11.02 9.74
CA LEU A 94 -1.89 11.57 8.47
C LEU A 94 -0.60 10.88 8.01
N VAL A 95 0.37 10.73 8.90
CA VAL A 95 1.70 10.19 8.57
C VAL A 95 1.64 8.67 8.38
N ARG A 96 0.83 7.95 9.18
CA ARG A 96 0.62 6.50 9.00
C ARG A 96 -0.35 6.16 7.88
N GLY A 97 -0.95 7.16 7.24
CA GLY A 97 -1.81 7.00 6.07
C GLY A 97 -3.07 6.20 6.36
N HIS A 98 -3.71 6.39 7.52
CA HIS A 98 -4.89 5.61 7.92
C HIS A 98 -6.03 5.72 6.91
N ALA A 99 -6.32 6.92 6.38
CA ALA A 99 -7.29 7.09 5.30
C ALA A 99 -6.98 6.24 4.04
N ALA A 100 -5.70 6.03 3.71
CA ALA A 100 -5.31 5.25 2.55
C ALA A 100 -5.38 3.74 2.79
N ARG A 101 -5.18 3.31 4.05
CA ARG A 101 -5.23 1.93 4.53
C ARG A 101 -6.65 1.47 4.91
N SER A 102 -7.57 2.43 5.08
CA SER A 102 -8.96 2.21 5.48
C SER A 102 -9.70 1.24 4.53
N PRO A 103 -10.31 0.15 5.05
CA PRO A 103 -11.11 -0.76 4.24
C PRO A 103 -12.47 -0.17 3.83
N VAL A 104 -12.88 0.95 4.44
CA VAL A 104 -14.16 1.63 4.17
C VAL A 104 -14.02 2.82 3.23
N ARG A 105 -12.81 3.05 2.68
CA ARG A 105 -12.56 4.18 1.79
C ARG A 105 -13.49 4.11 0.56
N PRO A 106 -14.10 5.24 0.14
CA PRO A 106 -14.87 5.28 -1.09
C PRO A 106 -14.02 4.87 -2.31
N ALA A 107 -14.55 3.98 -3.15
CA ALA A 107 -13.90 3.61 -4.42
C ALA A 107 -13.78 4.82 -5.36
N LEU A 108 -12.67 4.93 -6.11
CA LEU A 108 -12.46 6.01 -7.07
C LEU A 108 -13.57 6.01 -8.13
N GLY A 109 -14.27 7.16 -8.27
CA GLY A 109 -15.38 7.32 -9.21
C GLY A 109 -16.75 6.84 -8.71
N SER A 110 -16.84 6.43 -7.45
CA SER A 110 -18.13 6.19 -6.78
C SER A 110 -18.86 7.52 -6.54
N THR A 111 -20.09 7.64 -7.04
CA THR A 111 -21.08 8.62 -6.56
C THR A 111 -21.89 8.08 -5.37
N GLY A 112 -21.35 7.09 -4.66
CA GLY A 112 -21.88 6.52 -3.42
C GLY A 112 -21.58 7.39 -2.19
N PRO A 113 -22.22 7.12 -1.04
CA PRO A 113 -22.69 8.13 -0.11
C PRO A 113 -21.57 9.01 0.47
N THR A 114 -21.70 10.32 0.28
CA THR A 114 -20.89 11.38 0.90
C THR A 114 -21.29 11.65 2.35
N HIS A 115 -21.68 10.62 3.09
CA HIS A 115 -22.14 10.78 4.46
C HIS A 115 -21.50 9.71 5.33
N ALA A 116 -20.63 10.14 6.24
CA ALA A 116 -20.23 9.40 7.45
C ALA A 116 -21.39 9.19 8.46
N MET A 117 -22.62 9.29 7.96
CA MET A 117 -23.85 8.93 8.63
C MET A 117 -24.49 8.00 7.60
N GLY A 118 -24.58 6.71 7.88
CA GLY A 118 -25.32 5.78 7.03
C GLY A 118 -26.72 6.32 6.72
N PHE A 119 -27.41 5.69 5.76
CA PHE A 119 -28.83 5.97 5.58
C PHE A 119 -29.54 5.94 6.96
N GLU A 120 -30.26 7.01 7.27
CA GLU A 120 -31.10 7.12 8.48
C GLU A 120 -30.37 7.13 9.84
N GLY A 121 -29.26 7.86 9.97
CA GLY A 121 -28.68 8.15 11.29
C GLY A 121 -28.10 6.93 12.01
N GLN A 122 -27.79 5.87 11.27
CA GLN A 122 -27.01 4.73 11.75
C GLN A 122 -25.52 4.97 11.48
N ARG A 123 -24.69 4.81 12.53
CA ARG A 123 -23.22 4.85 12.41
C ARG A 123 -22.78 3.77 11.41
N ASP A 124 -21.89 4.10 10.49
CA ASP A 124 -21.19 3.08 9.71
C ASP A 124 -20.28 2.30 10.67
N SER A 125 -20.72 1.09 11.05
CA SER A 125 -20.03 0.26 12.03
C SER A 125 -18.66 -0.20 11.54
N ALA A 126 -18.42 -0.26 10.23
CA ALA A 126 -17.11 -0.58 9.68
C ALA A 126 -16.16 0.63 9.78
N ALA A 127 -16.65 1.84 9.46
CA ALA A 127 -15.85 3.05 9.60
C ALA A 127 -15.51 3.36 11.07
N HIS A 128 -16.48 3.16 11.96
CA HIS A 128 -16.27 3.34 13.40
C HIS A 128 -15.21 2.38 13.95
N ARG A 129 -15.26 1.09 13.58
CA ARG A 129 -14.26 0.10 14.00
C ARG A 129 -12.88 0.39 13.44
N TRP A 130 -12.79 0.84 12.18
CA TRP A 130 -11.53 1.30 11.62
C TRP A 130 -10.95 2.48 12.41
N ASN A 131 -11.79 3.45 12.78
CA ASN A 131 -11.36 4.58 13.59
C ASN A 131 -10.85 4.13 14.97
N GLN A 132 -11.58 3.23 15.67
CA GLN A 132 -11.12 2.64 16.93
C GLN A 132 -9.76 1.96 16.80
N ALA A 133 -9.55 1.19 15.72
CA ALA A 133 -8.30 0.50 15.47
C ALA A 133 -7.14 1.46 15.15
N ALA A 134 -7.42 2.49 14.36
CA ALA A 134 -6.48 3.56 14.01
C ALA A 134 -6.08 4.39 15.24
N ASP A 135 -7.05 4.74 16.08
CA ASP A 135 -6.83 5.45 17.36
C ASP A 135 -5.99 4.58 18.30
N ALA A 136 -6.27 3.28 18.38
CA ALA A 136 -5.49 2.35 19.20
C ALA A 136 -4.02 2.28 18.75
N GLU A 137 -3.74 2.20 17.43
CA GLU A 137 -2.35 2.23 16.89
C GLU A 137 -1.62 3.53 17.28
N ILE A 138 -2.31 4.67 17.30
CA ILE A 138 -1.69 5.97 17.61
C ILE A 138 -1.51 6.15 19.12
N ASN A 139 -2.55 5.85 19.89
CA ASN A 139 -2.59 6.09 21.32
C ASN A 139 -1.67 5.14 22.09
N ASP A 140 -1.42 3.94 21.56
CA ASP A 140 -0.37 3.03 22.03
C ASP A 140 1.01 3.70 22.09
N ASP A 141 1.43 4.33 20.98
CA ASP A 141 2.71 5.02 20.89
C ASP A 141 2.74 6.27 21.80
N LEU A 142 1.64 7.04 21.87
CA LEU A 142 1.56 8.21 22.76
C LEU A 142 1.60 7.82 24.24
N GLU A 143 0.91 6.75 24.65
CA GLU A 143 0.95 6.23 26.01
C GLU A 143 2.33 5.69 26.39
N THR A 144 3.01 5.02 25.45
CA THR A 144 4.38 4.52 25.63
C THR A 144 5.37 5.66 25.91
N GLU A 145 5.14 6.85 25.33
CA GLU A 145 5.92 8.07 25.61
C GLU A 145 5.51 8.79 26.90
N GLY A 146 4.56 8.24 27.67
CA GLY A 146 4.04 8.86 28.88
C GLY A 146 3.07 10.02 28.62
N LEU A 147 2.60 10.18 27.38
CA LEU A 147 1.64 11.22 27.00
C LEU A 147 0.21 10.70 27.23
N THR A 148 -0.27 10.84 28.47
CA THR A 148 -1.64 10.45 28.83
C THR A 148 -2.66 11.27 28.05
N GLY A 149 -3.56 10.58 27.34
CA GLY A 149 -4.62 11.19 26.56
C GLY A 149 -5.78 11.74 27.40
N PRO A 150 -6.69 12.50 26.78
CA PRO A 150 -7.97 12.87 27.38
C PRO A 150 -8.80 11.64 27.81
N ASP A 151 -9.73 11.83 28.75
CA ASP A 151 -10.64 10.75 29.16
C ASP A 151 -11.48 10.25 27.97
N GLY A 152 -11.55 8.92 27.81
CA GLY A 152 -12.38 8.26 26.80
C GLY A 152 -11.72 8.12 25.42
N VAL A 153 -10.41 8.36 25.30
CA VAL A 153 -9.68 8.06 24.06
C VAL A 153 -9.37 6.58 23.95
N VAL A 154 -9.62 6.01 22.78
CA VAL A 154 -9.44 4.57 22.55
C VAL A 154 -7.97 4.19 22.60
N SER A 155 -7.59 3.31 23.52
CA SER A 155 -6.23 2.74 23.55
C SER A 155 -6.25 1.22 23.75
N PRO A 156 -5.17 0.50 23.37
CA PRO A 156 -5.11 -0.94 23.57
C PRO A 156 -5.31 -1.31 25.04
N ARG A 157 -4.75 -0.51 25.95
CA ARG A 157 -4.90 -0.68 27.40
C ARG A 157 -6.36 -0.57 27.84
N GLU A 158 -7.10 0.43 27.37
CA GLU A 158 -8.54 0.59 27.68
C GLU A 158 -9.37 -0.57 27.11
N LEU A 159 -8.97 -1.07 25.94
CA LEU A 159 -9.63 -2.19 25.26
C LEU A 159 -9.21 -3.58 25.79
N GLY A 160 -8.21 -3.66 26.67
CA GLY A 160 -7.62 -4.92 27.13
C GLY A 160 -6.91 -5.71 26.03
N LEU A 161 -6.43 -5.03 24.99
CA LEU A 161 -5.73 -5.58 23.85
C LEU A 161 -4.20 -5.48 24.02
N PRO A 162 -3.41 -6.31 23.32
CA PRO A 162 -1.96 -6.23 23.34
C PRO A 162 -1.46 -4.93 22.70
N ASP A 163 -0.42 -4.36 23.30
CA ASP A 163 0.32 -3.22 22.75
C ASP A 163 1.11 -3.61 21.48
N ASN A 164 1.61 -2.58 20.78
CA ASN A 164 2.46 -2.62 19.61
C ASN A 164 1.86 -3.39 18.43
N ARG A 165 0.66 -2.99 17.98
CA ARG A 165 0.01 -3.54 16.79
C ARG A 165 -0.35 -2.46 15.77
N THR A 166 -0.51 -2.84 14.52
CA THR A 166 -1.03 -1.94 13.47
C THR A 166 -2.55 -1.81 13.56
N ALA A 167 -3.11 -0.79 12.91
CA ALA A 167 -4.56 -0.62 12.80
C ALA A 167 -5.26 -1.85 12.20
N GLU A 168 -4.67 -2.56 11.23
CA GLU A 168 -5.27 -3.77 10.66
C GLU A 168 -5.26 -4.94 11.65
N GLU A 169 -4.21 -5.06 12.45
CA GLU A 169 -4.12 -6.06 13.51
C GLU A 169 -5.11 -5.74 14.63
N TYR A 170 -5.25 -4.48 15.03
CA TYR A 170 -6.26 -4.04 15.99
C TYR A 170 -7.67 -4.22 15.44
N LEU A 171 -7.93 -3.92 14.16
CA LEU A 171 -9.22 -4.16 13.53
C LEU A 171 -9.61 -5.64 13.62
N SER A 172 -8.66 -6.53 13.30
CA SER A 172 -8.88 -7.98 13.39
C SER A 172 -9.21 -8.43 14.82
N LEU A 173 -8.56 -7.83 15.83
CA LEU A 173 -8.84 -8.11 17.25
C LEU A 173 -10.21 -7.55 17.69
N LEU A 174 -10.55 -6.34 17.24
CA LEU A 174 -11.83 -5.71 17.50
C LEU A 174 -12.98 -6.49 16.87
N ASP A 175 -12.81 -7.03 15.65
CA ASP A 175 -13.80 -7.90 15.01
C ASP A 175 -14.08 -9.16 15.85
N VAL A 176 -13.01 -9.79 16.39
CA VAL A 176 -13.14 -10.96 17.28
C VAL A 176 -13.83 -10.58 18.60
N LEU A 177 -13.51 -9.41 19.16
CA LEU A 177 -14.16 -8.90 20.37
C LEU A 177 -15.64 -8.60 20.14
N ASP A 178 -15.99 -7.98 19.02
CA ASP A 178 -17.38 -7.66 18.66
C ASP A 178 -18.20 -8.94 18.49
N ASP A 179 -17.67 -9.95 17.77
CA ASP A 179 -18.28 -11.28 17.67
C ASP A 179 -18.53 -11.93 19.05
N ALA A 180 -17.66 -11.66 20.03
CA ALA A 180 -17.82 -12.11 21.41
C ALA A 180 -18.82 -11.25 22.22
N LEU A 181 -18.87 -9.94 21.99
CA LEU A 181 -19.72 -8.97 22.69
C LEU A 181 -21.18 -9.02 22.23
N VAL A 182 -21.44 -9.32 20.96
CA VAL A 182 -22.79 -9.62 20.42
C VAL A 182 -23.45 -10.79 21.19
N ARG A 183 -22.65 -11.62 21.87
CA ARG A 183 -23.11 -12.70 22.76
C ARG A 183 -23.33 -12.29 24.23
N GLY A 184 -23.36 -10.99 24.55
CA GLY A 184 -23.87 -10.47 25.83
C GLY A 184 -22.93 -9.56 26.64
N GLY A 185 -22.07 -8.77 26.01
CA GLY A 185 -21.14 -7.85 26.70
C GLY A 185 -21.40 -6.35 26.47
N THR A 186 -20.65 -5.50 27.20
CA THR A 186 -20.69 -4.04 27.15
C THR A 186 -20.12 -3.49 25.84
N SER A 187 -20.74 -2.46 25.24
CA SER A 187 -20.25 -1.80 24.03
C SER A 187 -18.80 -1.33 24.18
N LEU A 188 -18.00 -1.54 23.13
CA LEU A 188 -16.68 -0.93 22.98
C LEU A 188 -16.83 0.59 23.05
N SER A 189 -15.83 1.28 23.62
CA SER A 189 -15.82 2.73 23.82
C SER A 189 -16.18 3.50 22.55
N ASP A 190 -17.02 4.53 22.68
CA ASP A 190 -17.36 5.42 21.56
C ASP A 190 -16.11 6.17 21.09
N ALA A 191 -15.56 5.80 19.92
CA ALA A 191 -14.46 6.55 19.31
C ALA A 191 -14.90 7.98 18.94
N VAL A 192 -14.02 8.94 19.22
CA VAL A 192 -14.19 10.34 18.79
C VAL A 192 -13.91 10.43 17.30
N ASP A 193 -14.69 11.23 16.56
CA ASP A 193 -14.47 11.40 15.11
C ASP A 193 -13.19 12.18 14.84
N CYS A 194 -12.16 11.50 14.33
CA CYS A 194 -10.87 12.08 13.95
C CYS A 194 -10.89 12.67 12.53
N GLY A 195 -12.02 12.62 11.83
CA GLY A 195 -12.20 13.17 10.49
C GLY A 195 -11.71 12.25 9.38
N SER A 196 -11.73 12.76 8.14
CA SER A 196 -11.40 11.98 6.95
C SER A 196 -9.93 11.55 6.86
N ALA A 197 -9.04 12.10 7.68
CA ALA A 197 -7.67 11.60 7.83
C ALA A 197 -7.61 10.18 8.43
N ALA A 198 -8.61 9.80 9.23
CA ALA A 198 -8.69 8.48 9.83
C ALA A 198 -9.25 7.44 8.86
N ASP A 199 -10.39 7.72 8.22
CA ASP A 199 -11.17 6.72 7.48
C ASP A 199 -11.29 6.97 5.96
N GLY A 200 -10.91 8.16 5.48
CA GLY A 200 -11.02 8.57 4.09
C GLY A 200 -12.43 9.00 3.65
N ILE A 201 -13.38 9.16 4.58
CA ILE A 201 -14.77 9.54 4.30
C ILE A 201 -14.95 11.04 4.55
N GLU A 202 -15.33 11.80 3.53
CA GLU A 202 -15.52 13.26 3.67
C GLU A 202 -16.61 13.62 4.69
N ARG A 203 -16.33 14.65 5.49
CA ARG A 203 -17.27 15.25 6.44
C ARG A 203 -17.79 16.59 5.93
N PRO A 204 -18.94 17.09 6.42
CA PRO A 204 -19.45 18.41 6.02
C PRO A 204 -18.46 19.56 6.24
N TRP A 205 -17.67 19.49 7.33
CA TRP A 205 -16.66 20.49 7.64
C TRP A 205 -15.43 20.44 6.72
N ASP A 206 -15.16 19.32 6.03
CA ASP A 206 -14.04 19.21 5.09
C ASP A 206 -14.17 20.18 3.90
N ARG A 207 -15.40 20.59 3.57
CA ARG A 207 -15.69 21.55 2.50
C ARG A 207 -15.41 23.00 2.87
N ALA A 208 -15.28 23.29 4.17
CA ALA A 208 -14.99 24.64 4.67
C ALA A 208 -13.48 24.96 4.64
N GLY A 209 -12.60 23.97 4.43
CA GLY A 209 -11.16 24.12 4.43
C GLY A 209 -10.56 24.48 3.07
N GLY A 210 -9.94 25.65 2.97
CA GLY A 210 -9.02 26.01 1.87
C GLY A 210 -7.56 25.99 2.34
N GLY A 211 -6.62 25.60 1.47
CA GLY A 211 -5.18 25.78 1.74
C GLY A 211 -4.44 24.61 2.39
N GLY A 212 -4.94 23.38 2.25
CA GLY A 212 -4.21 22.16 2.61
C GLY A 212 -3.03 21.87 1.68
N LEU A 213 -2.23 20.86 2.04
CA LEU A 213 -1.08 20.42 1.25
C LEU A 213 -1.50 19.69 -0.03
N SER A 214 -0.81 19.97 -1.13
CA SER A 214 -0.89 19.18 -2.36
C SER A 214 -0.34 17.76 -2.15
N GLU A 215 -0.63 16.84 -3.09
CA GLU A 215 -0.05 15.48 -3.06
C GLU A 215 1.49 15.50 -3.06
N LEU A 216 2.10 16.37 -3.87
CA LEU A 216 3.55 16.49 -3.94
C LEU A 216 4.14 17.04 -2.63
N GLU A 217 3.54 18.07 -2.03
CA GLU A 217 3.99 18.62 -0.76
C GLU A 217 3.89 17.59 0.37
N ARG A 218 2.80 16.81 0.42
CA ARG A 218 2.65 15.68 1.36
C ARG A 218 3.75 14.65 1.16
N GLU A 219 4.01 14.23 -0.08
CA GLU A 219 5.05 13.24 -0.36
C GLU A 219 6.46 13.74 0.03
N MET A 220 6.74 15.03 -0.21
CA MET A 220 7.99 15.67 0.20
C MET A 220 8.12 15.77 1.72
N LEU A 221 7.04 16.15 2.42
CA LEU A 221 6.99 16.22 3.88
C LEU A 221 7.25 14.85 4.51
N GLU A 222 6.54 13.82 4.07
CA GLU A 222 6.70 12.45 4.58
C GLU A 222 8.12 11.92 4.34
N ARG A 223 8.70 12.14 3.16
CA ARG A 223 10.09 11.76 2.87
C ARG A 223 11.08 12.50 3.78
N SER A 224 10.88 13.81 3.97
CA SER A 224 11.72 14.62 4.85
C SER A 224 11.61 14.15 6.31
N LEU A 225 10.40 13.87 6.77
CA LEU A 225 10.10 13.35 8.09
C LEU A 225 10.78 12.00 8.33
N ALA A 226 10.64 11.07 7.38
CA ALA A 226 11.28 9.76 7.46
C ALA A 226 12.81 9.91 7.54
N ALA A 227 13.43 10.79 6.74
CA ALA A 227 14.87 11.02 6.78
C ALA A 227 15.31 11.58 8.14
N GLY A 228 14.56 12.55 8.69
CA GLY A 228 14.84 13.14 9.99
C GLY A 228 14.69 12.14 11.15
N ILE A 229 13.69 11.25 11.09
CA ILE A 229 13.52 10.17 12.07
C ILE A 229 14.71 9.20 12.03
N GLN A 230 15.16 8.79 10.83
CA GLN A 230 16.32 7.90 10.69
C GLN A 230 17.62 8.53 11.21
N GLU A 231 17.83 9.82 10.93
CA GLU A 231 18.99 10.57 11.43
C GLU A 231 19.01 10.59 12.97
N ARG A 232 17.87 10.91 13.60
CA ARG A 232 17.72 10.93 15.06
C ARG A 232 17.91 9.56 15.69
N ALA A 233 17.34 8.51 15.10
CA ALA A 233 17.52 7.13 15.55
C ALA A 233 19.00 6.73 15.50
N THR A 234 19.71 7.09 14.42
CA THR A 234 21.17 6.84 14.27
C THR A 234 21.98 7.63 15.30
N ALA A 235 21.57 8.86 15.61
CA ALA A 235 22.16 9.71 16.63
C ALA A 235 21.86 9.26 18.08
N ARG A 236 21.21 8.10 18.28
CA ARG A 236 20.76 7.58 19.58
C ARG A 236 19.87 8.56 20.35
N SER A 237 19.06 9.33 19.62
CA SER A 237 17.99 10.12 20.23
C SER A 237 16.83 9.19 20.58
N ASP A 238 16.05 9.59 21.57
CA ASP A 238 14.84 8.85 21.95
C ASP A 238 13.78 9.05 20.85
N VAL A 239 13.49 7.97 20.14
CA VAL A 239 12.47 7.90 19.08
C VAL A 239 11.78 6.55 19.22
N PRO A 240 10.44 6.50 19.31
CA PRO A 240 9.73 5.24 19.43
C PRO A 240 9.99 4.30 18.25
N GLY A 241 10.06 3.00 18.56
CA GLY A 241 10.34 1.97 17.56
C GLY A 241 9.32 1.93 16.41
N GLY A 242 8.06 2.28 16.68
CA GLY A 242 7.01 2.41 15.66
C GLY A 242 7.37 3.42 14.57
N TRP A 243 7.82 4.62 14.98
CA TRP A 243 8.26 5.67 14.07
C TRP A 243 9.52 5.30 13.30
N VAL A 244 10.48 4.60 13.92
CA VAL A 244 11.68 4.10 13.24
C VAL A 244 11.29 3.10 12.14
N ARG A 245 10.42 2.13 12.45
CA ARG A 245 9.93 1.15 11.47
C ARG A 245 9.18 1.81 10.32
N TRP A 246 8.31 2.78 10.62
CA TRP A 246 7.61 3.56 9.61
C TRP A 246 8.59 4.29 8.67
N ALA A 247 9.59 4.95 9.23
CA ALA A 247 10.59 5.68 8.45
C ALA A 247 11.44 4.74 7.57
N GLU A 248 11.86 3.59 8.10
CA GLU A 248 12.53 2.55 7.31
C GLU A 248 11.66 2.06 6.15
N ALA A 249 10.39 1.76 6.41
CA ALA A 249 9.45 1.30 5.39
C ALA A 249 9.28 2.34 4.27
N ARG A 250 9.33 3.63 4.58
CA ARG A 250 9.22 4.72 3.59
C ARG A 250 10.37 4.74 2.57
N PHE A 251 11.57 4.29 2.99
CA PHE A 251 12.75 4.18 2.14
C PHE A 251 13.03 2.77 1.63
N ARG A 252 12.30 1.75 2.08
CA ARG A 252 12.35 0.44 1.44
C ARG A 252 11.89 0.64 0.00
N PRO A 253 12.74 0.34 -1.00
CA PRO A 253 12.30 0.40 -2.37
C PRO A 253 11.15 -0.59 -2.50
N ARG A 254 9.92 -0.10 -2.76
CA ARG A 254 8.86 -0.92 -3.35
C ARG A 254 9.41 -1.31 -4.71
N ILE A 255 10.16 -2.42 -4.75
CA ILE A 255 10.70 -2.95 -5.98
C ILE A 255 9.49 -3.18 -6.87
N ASP A 256 9.37 -2.38 -7.93
CA ASP A 256 8.43 -2.68 -9.00
C ASP A 256 8.96 -3.93 -9.69
N TRP A 257 8.63 -5.08 -9.10
CA TRP A 257 9.03 -6.39 -9.57
C TRP A 257 8.54 -6.59 -11.01
N ARG A 258 7.45 -5.93 -11.42
CA ARG A 258 6.94 -5.94 -12.80
C ARG A 258 7.90 -5.21 -13.73
N ALA A 259 8.42 -4.05 -13.32
CA ALA A 259 9.46 -3.34 -14.06
C ALA A 259 10.76 -4.16 -14.16
N GLN A 260 11.15 -4.85 -13.08
CA GLN A 260 12.33 -5.72 -13.06
C GLN A 260 12.15 -6.95 -13.97
N VAL A 261 11.04 -7.68 -13.84
CA VAL A 261 10.68 -8.80 -14.72
C VAL A 261 10.63 -8.31 -16.16
N GLY A 262 9.98 -7.18 -16.44
CA GLY A 262 9.94 -6.59 -17.78
C GLY A 262 11.32 -6.24 -18.33
N SER A 263 12.22 -5.72 -17.50
CA SER A 263 13.62 -5.43 -17.87
C SER A 263 14.41 -6.69 -18.19
N LEU A 264 14.28 -7.73 -17.37
CA LEU A 264 14.97 -9.01 -17.55
C LEU A 264 14.42 -9.80 -18.74
N ILE A 265 13.11 -9.79 -18.95
CA ILE A 265 12.48 -10.32 -20.17
C ILE A 265 13.01 -9.55 -21.37
N ARG A 266 13.00 -8.20 -21.37
CA ARG A 266 13.57 -7.41 -22.47
C ARG A 266 15.04 -7.75 -22.73
N LYS A 267 15.86 -7.89 -21.70
CA LYS A 267 17.27 -8.23 -21.81
C LYS A 267 17.46 -9.64 -22.39
N GLY A 268 16.77 -10.63 -21.84
CA GLY A 268 16.80 -12.01 -22.35
C GLY A 268 16.35 -12.06 -23.80
N LEU A 269 15.25 -11.39 -24.14
CA LEU A 269 14.75 -11.33 -25.50
C LEU A 269 15.66 -10.52 -26.43
N ALA A 270 16.32 -9.45 -25.98
CA ALA A 270 17.24 -8.65 -26.78
C ALA A 270 18.55 -9.38 -27.08
N GLU A 271 19.09 -10.12 -26.11
CA GLU A 271 20.26 -10.99 -26.28
C GLU A 271 19.98 -12.13 -27.28
N THR A 272 18.78 -12.73 -27.23
CA THR A 272 18.37 -13.77 -28.19
C THR A 272 17.99 -13.19 -29.56
N SER A 273 17.32 -12.04 -29.60
CA SER A 273 16.88 -11.38 -30.85
C SER A 273 17.96 -10.54 -31.52
N GLY A 274 19.24 -10.79 -31.21
CA GLY A 274 20.37 -10.20 -31.92
C GLY A 274 20.10 -10.17 -33.43
N ARG A 275 20.26 -9.01 -34.07
CA ARG A 275 19.88 -8.76 -35.47
C ARG A 275 20.80 -9.52 -36.43
N VAL A 276 20.57 -10.81 -36.65
CA VAL A 276 21.45 -11.63 -37.51
C VAL A 276 20.73 -12.52 -38.52
N ASP A 277 19.39 -12.49 -38.62
CA ASP A 277 18.68 -13.43 -39.50
C ASP A 277 18.07 -12.80 -40.76
N PHE A 278 18.33 -13.49 -41.88
CA PHE A 278 17.94 -13.13 -43.23
C PHE A 278 16.77 -14.00 -43.66
N SER A 279 15.60 -13.41 -43.85
CA SER A 279 14.43 -14.13 -44.34
C SER A 279 14.16 -13.82 -45.81
N TYR A 280 14.00 -14.87 -46.61
CA TYR A 280 13.52 -14.77 -48.00
C TYR A 280 12.00 -14.96 -48.10
N ARG A 281 11.30 -15.23 -46.99
CA ARG A 281 9.85 -15.48 -46.97
C ARG A 281 9.03 -14.28 -47.46
N ARG A 282 9.52 -13.06 -47.23
CA ARG A 282 8.89 -11.84 -47.72
C ARG A 282 9.98 -10.89 -48.23
N PRO A 283 10.12 -10.70 -49.54
CA PRO A 283 11.08 -9.75 -50.09
C PRO A 283 10.86 -8.35 -49.51
N SER A 284 11.95 -7.63 -49.29
CA SER A 284 11.90 -6.23 -48.84
C SER A 284 11.03 -5.40 -49.78
N ARG A 285 10.26 -4.42 -49.26
CA ARG A 285 9.53 -3.48 -50.13
C ARG A 285 10.47 -2.67 -51.04
N ARG A 286 11.75 -2.57 -50.67
CA ARG A 286 12.81 -1.97 -51.47
C ARG A 286 13.36 -2.90 -52.56
N ALA A 287 12.93 -4.16 -52.62
CA ALA A 287 13.36 -5.12 -53.64
C ALA A 287 13.14 -4.60 -55.06
N ALA A 288 12.09 -3.78 -55.28
CA ALA A 288 11.83 -3.13 -56.57
C ALA A 288 12.99 -2.23 -57.06
N ALA A 289 13.85 -1.72 -56.17
CA ALA A 289 15.03 -0.92 -56.53
C ALA A 289 16.25 -1.75 -56.92
N TYR A 290 16.22 -3.08 -56.72
CA TYR A 290 17.35 -3.99 -56.95
C TYR A 290 17.17 -4.91 -58.16
N GLY A 291 16.14 -4.69 -59.00
CA GLY A 291 15.91 -5.46 -60.23
C GLY A 291 15.62 -6.95 -59.96
N ASP A 292 16.31 -7.84 -60.66
CA ASP A 292 16.08 -9.30 -60.64
C ASP A 292 16.66 -10.01 -59.40
N PHE A 293 17.27 -9.29 -58.46
CA PHE A 293 17.89 -9.89 -57.26
C PHE A 293 16.91 -9.94 -56.08
N VAL A 294 16.57 -11.14 -55.61
CA VAL A 294 15.82 -11.31 -54.36
C VAL A 294 16.75 -11.03 -53.18
N THR A 295 16.57 -9.86 -52.55
CA THR A 295 17.32 -9.49 -51.35
C THR A 295 16.65 -10.06 -50.10
N PRO A 296 17.42 -10.64 -49.16
CA PRO A 296 16.86 -11.09 -47.89
C PRO A 296 16.34 -9.89 -47.09
N ALA A 297 15.20 -10.07 -46.43
CA ALA A 297 14.69 -9.13 -45.45
C ALA A 297 15.32 -9.42 -44.09
N MET A 298 15.85 -8.39 -43.43
CA MET A 298 16.26 -8.48 -42.03
C MET A 298 15.03 -8.75 -41.19
N THR A 299 14.96 -9.92 -40.57
CA THR A 299 13.92 -10.23 -39.60
C THR A 299 14.48 -10.14 -38.19
N ARG A 300 13.62 -9.77 -37.24
CA ARG A 300 13.90 -9.88 -35.81
C ARG A 300 13.04 -11.03 -35.28
N PRO A 301 13.56 -12.26 -35.20
CA PRO A 301 12.84 -13.36 -34.58
C PRO A 301 12.41 -12.94 -33.17
N VAL A 302 11.12 -13.10 -32.86
CA VAL A 302 10.61 -12.88 -31.50
C VAL A 302 10.90 -14.16 -30.73
N PRO A 303 11.72 -14.11 -29.66
CA PRO A 303 12.13 -15.33 -28.97
C PRO A 303 10.96 -16.07 -28.35
N GLU A 304 11.10 -17.38 -28.28
CA GLU A 304 10.11 -18.30 -27.75
C GLU A 304 10.15 -18.30 -26.21
N THR A 305 9.00 -18.09 -25.57
CA THR A 305 8.90 -18.02 -24.10
C THR A 305 7.99 -19.12 -23.56
N ALA A 306 8.46 -19.82 -22.53
CA ALA A 306 7.66 -20.77 -21.77
C ALA A 306 7.59 -20.34 -20.30
N LEU A 307 6.45 -20.60 -19.66
CA LEU A 307 6.21 -20.32 -18.24
C LEU A 307 6.02 -21.66 -17.50
N VAL A 308 6.82 -21.89 -16.48
CA VAL A 308 6.69 -23.01 -15.54
C VAL A 308 6.09 -22.45 -14.25
N LEU A 309 4.96 -23.01 -13.83
CA LEU A 309 4.23 -22.63 -12.63
C LEU A 309 4.34 -23.73 -11.59
N ASP A 310 4.89 -23.40 -10.43
CA ASP A 310 4.84 -24.25 -9.26
C ASP A 310 3.40 -24.34 -8.74
N THR A 311 2.81 -25.52 -8.83
CA THR A 311 1.46 -25.83 -8.33
C THR A 311 1.51 -26.69 -7.07
N SER A 312 2.63 -26.68 -6.35
CA SER A 312 2.73 -27.32 -5.05
C SER A 312 1.86 -26.61 -4.00
N GLY A 313 1.54 -27.35 -2.93
CA GLY A 313 0.58 -26.89 -1.90
C GLY A 313 0.97 -25.62 -1.14
N SER A 314 2.19 -25.10 -1.30
CA SER A 314 2.65 -23.86 -0.66
C SER A 314 2.22 -22.59 -1.39
N VAL A 315 1.74 -22.68 -2.64
CA VAL A 315 1.25 -21.52 -3.41
C VAL A 315 -0.24 -21.66 -3.72
N THR A 316 -1.04 -20.69 -3.29
CA THR A 316 -2.51 -20.74 -3.44
C THR A 316 -2.95 -20.42 -4.87
N ALA A 317 -4.03 -21.05 -5.33
CA ALA A 317 -4.57 -20.85 -6.67
C ALA A 317 -4.87 -19.37 -7.04
N PRO A 318 -5.47 -18.55 -6.15
CA PRO A 318 -5.74 -17.14 -6.47
C PRO A 318 -4.46 -16.32 -6.70
N VAL A 319 -3.38 -16.61 -5.96
CA VAL A 319 -2.08 -15.96 -6.13
C VAL A 319 -1.48 -16.33 -7.49
N LEU A 320 -1.54 -17.61 -7.87
CA LEU A 320 -1.02 -18.08 -9.16
C LEU A 320 -1.75 -17.47 -10.36
N GLU A 321 -3.09 -17.47 -10.35
CA GLU A 321 -3.89 -16.88 -11.45
C GLU A 321 -3.55 -15.41 -11.68
N ARG A 322 -3.40 -14.67 -10.57
CA ARG A 322 -3.02 -13.26 -10.60
C ARG A 322 -1.64 -13.03 -11.17
N LEU A 323 -0.64 -13.77 -10.69
CA LEU A 323 0.75 -13.63 -11.16
C LEU A 323 0.87 -13.96 -12.65
N VAL A 324 0.10 -14.95 -13.12
CA VAL A 324 -0.01 -15.26 -14.55
C VAL A 324 -0.62 -14.08 -15.33
N GLY A 325 -1.66 -13.43 -14.80
CA GLY A 325 -2.24 -12.22 -15.39
C GLY A 325 -1.24 -11.07 -15.55
N GLU A 326 -0.40 -10.85 -14.53
CA GLU A 326 0.63 -9.82 -14.56
C GLU A 326 1.74 -10.14 -15.57
N VAL A 327 2.26 -11.36 -15.56
CA VAL A 327 3.33 -11.78 -16.48
C VAL A 327 2.86 -11.85 -17.92
N THR A 328 1.64 -12.32 -18.19
CA THR A 328 1.05 -12.23 -19.53
C THR A 328 0.97 -10.77 -20.00
N GLY A 329 0.54 -9.85 -19.14
CA GLY A 329 0.54 -8.41 -19.43
C GLY A 329 1.93 -7.82 -19.68
N ILE A 330 2.96 -8.26 -18.94
CA ILE A 330 4.36 -7.85 -19.17
C ILE A 330 4.87 -8.37 -20.51
N ILE A 331 4.62 -9.65 -20.82
CA ILE A 331 5.04 -10.28 -22.07
C ILE A 331 4.36 -9.60 -23.27
N ASP A 332 3.07 -9.28 -23.18
CA ASP A 332 2.35 -8.55 -24.23
C ASP A 332 2.95 -7.16 -24.47
N LYS A 333 3.30 -6.43 -23.40
CA LYS A 333 3.96 -5.12 -23.50
C LYS A 333 5.35 -5.21 -24.15
N VAL A 334 6.08 -6.30 -23.93
CA VAL A 334 7.45 -6.47 -24.43
C VAL A 334 7.50 -7.05 -25.85
N SER A 335 6.63 -8.01 -26.16
CA SER A 335 6.68 -8.84 -27.37
C SER A 335 5.55 -8.56 -28.37
N GLY A 336 4.60 -7.68 -28.00
CA GLY A 336 3.43 -7.33 -28.81
C GLY A 336 2.19 -8.19 -28.49
N PRO A 337 0.98 -7.66 -28.76
CA PRO A 337 -0.28 -8.29 -28.35
C PRO A 337 -0.63 -9.55 -29.16
N GLY A 338 -1.38 -10.46 -28.53
CA GLY A 338 -2.03 -11.60 -29.20
C GLY A 338 -1.19 -12.87 -29.33
N ARG A 339 -0.04 -12.93 -28.65
CA ARG A 339 0.78 -14.14 -28.58
C ARG A 339 0.16 -15.17 -27.64
N ARG A 340 0.36 -16.44 -27.96
CA ARG A 340 0.03 -17.54 -27.05
C ARG A 340 1.23 -17.77 -26.14
N LEU A 341 1.02 -17.74 -24.83
CA LEU A 341 1.99 -18.14 -23.84
C LEU A 341 1.85 -19.63 -23.57
N ARG A 342 2.97 -20.35 -23.61
CA ARG A 342 3.02 -21.78 -23.27
C ARG A 342 3.30 -21.92 -21.79
N VAL A 343 2.35 -22.48 -21.06
CA VAL A 343 2.37 -22.61 -19.61
C VAL A 343 2.42 -24.10 -19.24
N LEU A 344 3.34 -24.48 -18.36
CA LEU A 344 3.42 -25.80 -17.76
C LEU A 344 3.20 -25.66 -16.26
N CYS A 345 2.14 -26.29 -15.74
CA CYS A 345 2.02 -26.51 -14.31
C CYS A 345 2.99 -27.63 -13.91
N CYS A 346 3.65 -27.47 -12.78
CA CYS A 346 4.63 -28.43 -12.27
C CYS A 346 4.49 -28.54 -10.75
N ASP A 347 4.39 -29.77 -10.29
CA ASP A 347 4.52 -30.12 -8.88
C ASP A 347 5.77 -31.03 -8.74
N THR A 348 5.59 -32.29 -8.37
CA THR A 348 6.59 -33.36 -8.49
C THR A 348 6.85 -33.80 -9.93
N LYS A 349 5.93 -33.48 -10.86
CA LYS A 349 6.09 -33.74 -12.30
C LYS A 349 5.52 -32.57 -13.12
N ALA A 350 5.99 -32.45 -14.35
CA ALA A 350 5.41 -31.52 -15.31
C ALA A 350 4.08 -32.05 -15.86
N HIS A 351 3.07 -31.18 -15.89
CA HIS A 351 1.77 -31.45 -16.50
C HIS A 351 1.75 -31.04 -17.99
N PRO A 352 0.74 -31.50 -18.77
CA PRO A 352 0.61 -31.12 -20.17
C PRO A 352 0.64 -29.60 -20.38
N VAL A 353 1.36 -29.17 -21.42
CA VAL A 353 1.47 -27.76 -21.79
C VAL A 353 0.10 -27.18 -22.15
N GLN A 354 -0.16 -25.98 -21.65
CA GLN A 354 -1.34 -25.19 -21.94
C GLN A 354 -0.93 -23.96 -22.74
N GLU A 355 -1.61 -23.70 -23.86
CA GLU A 355 -1.44 -22.46 -24.62
C GLU A 355 -2.52 -21.48 -24.24
N ILE A 356 -2.15 -20.40 -23.56
CA ILE A 356 -3.09 -19.38 -23.10
C ILE A 356 -2.82 -18.03 -23.75
N ARG A 357 -3.87 -17.25 -23.96
CA ARG A 357 -3.79 -15.81 -24.29
C ARG A 357 -4.11 -14.92 -23.10
N LYS A 358 -4.94 -15.42 -22.20
CA LYS A 358 -5.38 -14.73 -20.99
C LYS A 358 -5.21 -15.66 -19.80
N ALA A 359 -4.93 -15.10 -18.63
CA ALA A 359 -4.81 -15.89 -17.40
C ALA A 359 -6.07 -16.72 -17.11
N ALA A 360 -7.26 -16.20 -17.43
CA ALA A 360 -8.54 -16.91 -17.25
C ALA A 360 -8.68 -18.21 -18.09
N GLU A 361 -7.81 -18.43 -19.09
CA GLU A 361 -7.79 -19.67 -19.87
C GLU A 361 -6.97 -20.78 -19.19
N LEU A 362 -6.16 -20.43 -18.18
CA LEU A 362 -5.30 -21.35 -17.46
C LEU A 362 -6.13 -22.29 -16.58
N ARG A 363 -5.82 -23.58 -16.65
CA ARG A 363 -6.34 -24.58 -15.71
C ARG A 363 -5.20 -25.02 -14.80
N LEU A 364 -5.26 -24.65 -13.53
CA LEU A 364 -4.28 -25.11 -12.56
C LEU A 364 -4.46 -26.62 -12.32
N VAL A 365 -3.39 -27.39 -12.52
CA VAL A 365 -3.34 -28.84 -12.30
C VAL A 365 -2.09 -29.17 -11.48
N GLY A 366 -2.23 -30.11 -10.55
CA GLY A 366 -1.19 -30.47 -9.58
C GLY A 366 -1.72 -30.44 -8.15
N GLY A 367 -0.88 -30.02 -7.20
CA GLY A 367 -1.19 -29.98 -5.77
C GLY A 367 -0.35 -30.93 -4.91
N GLY A 368 0.69 -31.54 -5.48
CA GLY A 368 1.64 -32.40 -4.75
C GLY A 368 2.82 -31.66 -4.11
N GLY A 369 3.94 -32.37 -3.93
CA GLY A 369 5.23 -31.78 -3.59
C GLY A 369 5.83 -30.96 -4.75
N THR A 370 7.08 -30.52 -4.65
CA THR A 370 7.72 -29.65 -5.65
C THR A 370 9.03 -30.23 -6.20
N ASP A 371 9.17 -30.24 -7.52
CA ASP A 371 10.42 -30.54 -8.24
C ASP A 371 10.50 -29.75 -9.56
N MET A 372 11.11 -28.56 -9.51
CA MET A 372 11.24 -27.70 -10.70
C MET A 372 12.21 -28.24 -11.76
N ARG A 373 12.98 -29.30 -11.46
CA ARG A 373 13.77 -29.99 -12.51
C ARG A 373 12.86 -30.56 -13.58
N ALA A 374 11.75 -31.19 -13.17
CA ALA A 374 10.78 -31.78 -14.09
C ALA A 374 10.11 -30.71 -14.97
N GLY A 375 9.72 -29.58 -14.38
CA GLY A 375 9.10 -28.46 -15.09
C GLY A 375 10.02 -27.83 -16.13
N ILE A 376 11.28 -27.57 -15.76
CA ILE A 376 12.29 -27.00 -16.66
C ILE A 376 12.65 -27.99 -17.78
N GLU A 377 12.81 -29.28 -17.46
CA GLU A 377 13.08 -30.30 -18.45
C GLU A 377 11.95 -30.40 -19.49
N ALA A 378 10.69 -30.44 -19.03
CA ALA A 378 9.54 -30.46 -19.92
C ALA A 378 9.46 -29.19 -20.80
N ALA A 379 9.81 -28.02 -20.26
CA ALA A 379 9.91 -26.80 -21.05
C ALA A 379 10.97 -26.92 -22.17
N MET A 380 12.11 -27.57 -21.92
CA MET A 380 13.17 -27.77 -22.92
C MET A 380 12.78 -28.75 -24.04
N GLN A 381 11.82 -29.65 -23.77
CA GLN A 381 11.32 -30.60 -24.75
C GLN A 381 10.30 -29.98 -25.73
N LEU A 382 9.79 -28.78 -25.45
CA LEU A 382 8.87 -28.10 -26.35
C LEU A 382 9.46 -27.86 -27.74
N ARG A 383 8.59 -27.83 -28.74
CA ARG A 383 8.93 -27.52 -30.13
C ARG A 383 7.99 -26.43 -30.65
N PRO A 384 8.50 -25.25 -31.04
CA PRO A 384 9.91 -24.82 -30.98
C PRO A 384 10.44 -24.74 -29.54
N ALA A 385 11.74 -24.98 -29.34
CA ALA A 385 12.36 -24.89 -28.02
C ALA A 385 12.29 -23.43 -27.52
N PRO A 386 12.00 -23.20 -26.22
CA PRO A 386 11.96 -21.85 -25.68
C PRO A 386 13.37 -21.27 -25.54
N ASP A 387 13.50 -20.00 -25.82
CA ASP A 387 14.70 -19.20 -25.59
C ASP A 387 14.75 -18.63 -24.16
N LEU A 388 13.56 -18.39 -23.59
CA LEU A 388 13.35 -17.90 -22.23
C LEU A 388 12.36 -18.80 -21.50
N VAL A 389 12.75 -19.30 -20.34
CA VAL A 389 11.88 -19.98 -19.39
C VAL A 389 11.70 -19.09 -18.17
N LEU A 390 10.44 -18.77 -17.89
CA LEU A 390 10.01 -18.10 -16.67
C LEU A 390 9.59 -19.19 -15.68
N VAL A 391 10.09 -19.15 -14.45
CA VAL A 391 9.69 -20.09 -13.39
C VAL A 391 9.07 -19.28 -12.26
N MET A 392 7.85 -19.61 -11.86
CA MET A 392 7.20 -19.02 -10.67
C MET A 392 7.13 -20.08 -9.58
N THR A 393 7.75 -19.82 -8.44
CA THR A 393 7.83 -20.74 -7.31
C THR A 393 8.13 -19.95 -6.03
N ASP A 394 7.82 -20.51 -4.87
CA ASP A 394 8.33 -20.01 -3.59
C ASP A 394 9.83 -20.31 -3.37
N GLY A 395 10.45 -21.09 -4.27
CA GLY A 395 11.87 -21.40 -4.26
C GLY A 395 12.28 -22.57 -3.36
N GLN A 396 11.33 -23.26 -2.72
CA GLN A 396 11.61 -24.41 -1.84
C GLN A 396 11.63 -25.74 -2.59
N THR A 397 12.40 -25.80 -3.68
CA THR A 397 12.34 -26.89 -4.66
C THR A 397 13.74 -27.34 -5.11
N PRO A 398 13.93 -28.63 -5.44
CA PRO A 398 15.12 -29.09 -6.13
C PRO A 398 15.31 -28.37 -7.48
N TRP A 399 16.53 -27.90 -7.72
CA TRP A 399 16.90 -27.22 -8.96
C TRP A 399 17.83 -28.08 -9.83
N PRO A 400 17.86 -27.86 -11.16
CA PRO A 400 18.87 -28.48 -12.02
C PRO A 400 20.30 -28.08 -11.61
N GLU A 401 21.18 -29.06 -11.47
CA GLU A 401 22.61 -28.81 -11.17
C GLU A 401 23.31 -28.05 -12.31
N ARG A 402 22.90 -28.31 -13.56
CA ARG A 402 23.47 -27.68 -14.74
C ARG A 402 22.50 -26.67 -15.32
N ARG A 403 23.04 -25.54 -15.74
CA ARG A 403 22.30 -24.48 -16.44
C ARG A 403 21.64 -25.05 -17.72
N PRO A 404 20.31 -24.88 -17.89
CA PRO A 404 19.63 -25.22 -19.14
C PRO A 404 20.12 -24.37 -20.33
N PRO A 405 19.95 -24.84 -21.59
CA PRO A 405 20.31 -24.05 -22.77
C PRO A 405 19.53 -22.73 -22.88
N ALA A 406 18.27 -22.73 -22.48
CA ALA A 406 17.45 -21.52 -22.43
C ALA A 406 17.85 -20.60 -21.29
N LYS A 407 17.62 -19.30 -21.45
CA LYS A 407 17.69 -18.37 -20.31
C LYS A 407 16.58 -18.70 -19.33
N VAL A 408 16.89 -18.71 -18.04
CA VAL A 408 15.90 -18.94 -16.99
C VAL A 408 15.81 -17.72 -16.11
N LEU A 409 14.59 -17.24 -15.92
CA LEU A 409 14.23 -16.19 -14.97
C LEU A 409 13.30 -16.80 -13.92
N VAL A 410 13.77 -16.81 -12.66
CA VAL A 410 13.01 -17.28 -11.51
C VAL A 410 12.33 -16.10 -10.82
N CYS A 411 11.02 -16.13 -10.79
CA CYS A 411 10.15 -15.27 -10.03
C CYS A 411 9.86 -15.93 -8.68
N LEU A 412 10.63 -15.55 -7.66
CA LEU A 412 10.50 -16.07 -6.30
C LEU A 412 9.33 -15.39 -5.60
N ILE A 413 8.34 -16.16 -5.18
CA ILE A 413 7.18 -15.67 -4.42
C ILE A 413 7.55 -15.68 -2.93
N GLY A 414 7.50 -14.51 -2.29
CA GLY A 414 7.95 -14.32 -0.92
C GLY A 414 9.46 -14.15 -0.74
N ASP A 415 9.90 -14.08 0.51
CA ASP A 415 11.26 -13.65 0.87
C ASP A 415 12.24 -14.81 1.16
N ASP A 416 11.73 -16.01 1.45
CA ASP A 416 12.57 -17.11 1.96
C ASP A 416 13.12 -18.05 0.87
N GLY A 417 12.60 -17.93 -0.35
CA GLY A 417 12.99 -18.76 -1.50
C GLY A 417 14.43 -18.59 -1.98
N GLN A 418 14.98 -19.66 -2.56
CA GLN A 418 16.29 -19.65 -3.23
C GLN A 418 16.17 -19.98 -4.71
N ALA A 419 17.07 -19.40 -5.51
CA ALA A 419 17.23 -19.70 -6.92
C ALA A 419 18.72 -19.96 -7.21
N PRO A 420 19.06 -20.84 -8.17
CA PRO A 420 20.45 -21.12 -8.53
C PRO A 420 21.17 -19.90 -9.10
N ASP A 421 22.48 -19.80 -8.88
CA ASP A 421 23.31 -18.68 -9.33
C ASP A 421 23.34 -18.51 -10.87
N TRP A 422 23.05 -19.57 -11.61
CA TRP A 422 22.99 -19.53 -13.07
C TRP A 422 21.69 -18.92 -13.62
N ALA A 423 20.67 -18.74 -12.78
CA ALA A 423 19.38 -18.16 -13.17
C ALA A 423 19.30 -16.68 -12.79
N ALA A 424 18.62 -15.88 -13.62
CA ALA A 424 18.20 -14.55 -13.17
C ALA A 424 17.08 -14.70 -12.14
N ARG A 425 17.02 -13.83 -11.13
CA ARG A 425 15.99 -13.88 -10.09
C ARG A 425 15.32 -12.53 -9.87
N VAL A 426 14.02 -12.56 -9.60
CA VAL A 426 13.23 -11.42 -9.10
C VAL A 426 12.37 -11.93 -7.94
N ARG A 427 12.30 -11.14 -6.87
CA ARG A 427 11.38 -11.40 -5.76
C ARG A 427 10.05 -10.71 -6.00
N ILE A 428 8.97 -11.45 -5.74
CA ILE A 428 7.59 -10.99 -5.83
C ILE A 428 7.01 -11.06 -4.42
N PRO A 429 6.50 -9.93 -3.87
CA PRO A 429 5.84 -9.94 -2.58
C PRO A 429 4.67 -10.93 -2.55
N ALA A 430 4.48 -11.64 -1.45
CA ALA A 430 3.38 -12.59 -1.29
C ALA A 430 2.02 -11.87 -1.22
N ASP A 431 2.03 -10.66 -0.65
CA ASP A 431 1.01 -9.63 -0.64
C ASP A 431 1.04 -8.83 -1.94
N VAL A 432 0.67 -9.45 -3.05
CA VAL A 432 0.47 -8.66 -4.27
C VAL A 432 -0.72 -7.72 -3.98
N GLU A 433 -0.51 -6.43 -3.74
CA GLU A 433 -1.59 -5.45 -3.61
C GLU A 433 -2.18 -5.12 -4.99
N GLU A 434 -3.52 -5.02 -5.08
CA GLU A 434 -4.20 -4.55 -6.29
C GLU A 434 -3.72 -3.14 -6.62
N LYS A 435 -3.25 -2.91 -7.84
CA LYS A 435 -3.25 -1.57 -8.41
C LYS A 435 -4.19 -1.54 -9.60
N GLU A 436 -5.28 -0.82 -9.37
CA GLU A 436 -6.14 -0.18 -10.37
C GLU A 436 -5.28 0.44 -11.49
N ARG A 437 -5.72 0.23 -12.72
CA ARG A 437 -5.01 0.61 -13.95
C ARG A 437 -5.16 2.08 -14.30
#